data_AF-Q1N0V6-F1
#
_entry.id   AF-Q1N0V6-F1
#
_cell.length_a   1.000
_cell.length_b   1.000
_cell.length_c   1.000
_cell.angle_alpha   90.00
_cell.angle_beta   90.00
_cell.angle_gamma   90.00
#
_symmetry.space_group_name_H-M   'P 1'
#
loop_
_entity.id
_entity.type
_entity.pdbx_description
1 polymer ?
#
loop_
_entity_poly.entity_id
_entity_poly.type
_entity_poly.pdbx_seq_one_letter_code
_entity_poly.pdbx_strand_id
1 'polypeptide(L)' 'MLKAVAMTLLALFISACSTIEPMFDSQPVKPWEKGILAKPQMDIGGDPIDKYVDDHIYYSKEGSTGGTGVGGGGCGCN' A
#
# COMPACT_ATOMS: atom_id res chain seq x y z
N MET A 1 -45.46 23.60 -15.18
CA MET A 1 -44.74 23.08 -14.02
C MET A 1 -44.25 21.66 -14.23
N LEU A 2 -45.13 20.68 -14.50
CA LEU A 2 -44.74 19.28 -14.71
C LEU A 2 -43.73 19.04 -15.86
N LYS A 3 -43.87 19.75 -16.99
CA LYS A 3 -42.92 19.68 -18.12
C LYS A 3 -41.51 20.21 -17.79
N ALA A 4 -41.44 21.26 -16.97
CA ALA A 4 -40.17 21.84 -16.56
C ALA A 4 -39.42 20.92 -15.58
N VAL A 5 -40.15 20.29 -14.66
CA VAL A 5 -39.60 19.28 -13.74
C VAL A 5 -39.14 18.03 -14.51
N ALA A 6 -39.88 17.61 -15.55
CA ALA A 6 -39.47 16.49 -16.39
C ALA A 6 -38.18 16.78 -17.18
N MET A 7 -38.03 18.00 -17.71
CA MET A 7 -36.81 18.42 -18.42
C MET A 7 -35.59 18.51 -17.49
N THR A 8 -35.75 19.03 -16.27
CA THR A 8 -34.64 19.11 -15.31
C THR A 8 -34.21 17.73 -14.82
N LEU A 9 -35.13 16.81 -14.57
CA LEU A 9 -34.80 15.43 -14.20
C LEU A 9 -34.07 14.68 -15.33
N LEU A 10 -34.50 14.86 -16.58
CA LEU A 10 -33.85 14.23 -17.74
C LEU A 10 -32.41 14.74 -17.94
N ALA A 11 -32.15 16.03 -17.72
CA ALA A 11 -30.81 16.61 -17.79
C ALA A 11 -29.86 16.03 -16.73
N LEU A 12 -30.36 15.75 -15.51
CA LEU A 12 -29.60 15.12 -14.44
C LEU A 12 -29.18 13.67 -14.78
N PHE A 13 -30.05 12.89 -15.42
CA PHE A 13 -29.73 11.51 -15.82
C PHE A 13 -28.68 11.41 -16.93
N ILE A 14 -28.66 12.37 -17.86
CA ILE A 14 -27.70 12.36 -18.99
C ILE A 14 -26.27 12.70 -18.50
N SER A 15 -26.14 13.55 -17.49
CA SER A 15 -24.83 13.91 -16.91
C SER A 15 -24.17 12.77 -16.13
N ALA A 16 -24.92 11.73 -15.74
CA ALA A 16 -24.37 10.60 -14.98
C ALA A 16 -23.62 9.59 -15.86
N CYS A 17 -23.84 9.59 -17.18
CA CYS A 17 -23.24 8.60 -18.08
C CYS A 17 -21.79 8.95 -18.46
N SER A 18 -21.40 10.23 -18.42
CA SER A 18 -20.06 10.69 -18.82
C SER A 18 -18.98 10.50 -17.75
N THR A 19 -19.36 10.19 -16.51
CA THR A 19 -18.40 9.97 -15.41
C THR A 19 -18.09 8.51 -15.15
N ILE A 20 -18.90 7.56 -15.65
CA ILE A 20 -18.72 6.13 -15.37
C ILE A 20 -17.59 5.52 -16.19
N GLU A 21 -17.41 5.92 -17.46
CA GLU A 21 -16.35 5.40 -18.34
C GLU A 21 -14.92 5.61 -17.79
N PRO A 22 -14.51 6.81 -17.32
CA PRO A 22 -13.15 7.02 -16.85
C PRO A 22 -12.87 6.51 -15.43
N MET A 23 -13.90 6.11 -14.65
CA MET A 23 -13.71 5.66 -13.27
C MET A 23 -13.09 4.26 -13.16
N PHE A 24 -13.22 3.44 -14.21
CA PHE A 24 -12.70 2.07 -14.24
C PHE A 24 -11.45 1.91 -15.11
N ASP A 25 -11.00 2.98 -15.76
CA ASP A 25 -9.80 2.96 -16.60
C ASP A 25 -8.54 3.17 -15.75
N SER A 26 -7.91 2.07 -15.35
CA SER A 26 -6.60 2.11 -14.70
C SER A 26 -5.51 2.29 -15.75
N GLN A 27 -5.03 3.52 -15.94
CA GLN A 27 -3.92 3.81 -16.82
C GLN A 27 -2.61 3.18 -16.27
N PRO A 28 -1.83 2.47 -17.11
CA PRO A 28 -0.57 1.89 -16.67
C PRO A 28 0.43 2.99 -16.31
N VAL A 29 0.88 2.98 -15.06
CA VAL A 29 1.89 3.92 -14.56
C VAL A 29 3.22 3.69 -15.26
N LYS A 30 3.78 4.76 -15.86
CA LYS A 30 5.07 4.72 -16.54
C LYS A 30 6.21 4.43 -15.55
N PRO A 31 7.32 3.80 -15.98
CA PRO A 31 8.44 3.47 -15.09
C PRO A 31 8.99 4.65 -14.26
N TRP A 32 9.08 5.84 -14.86
CA TRP A 32 9.59 7.04 -14.19
C TRP A 32 8.60 7.69 -13.21
N GLU A 33 7.30 7.42 -13.35
CA GLU A 33 6.27 7.91 -12.41
C GLU A 33 6.34 7.20 -11.06
N LYS A 34 7.01 6.03 -11.00
CA LYS A 34 7.24 5.28 -9.76
C LYS A 34 8.40 5.81 -8.92
N GLY A 35 9.21 6.74 -9.44
CA GLY A 35 10.43 7.21 -8.78
C GLY A 35 10.23 7.88 -7.41
N ILE A 36 9.00 8.32 -7.10
CA ILE A 36 8.66 9.02 -5.85
C ILE A 36 7.81 8.19 -4.87
N LEU A 37 7.50 6.92 -5.21
CA LEU A 37 6.55 6.09 -4.47
C LEU A 37 7.20 5.20 -3.39
N ALA A 38 8.54 5.16 -3.32
CA ALA A 38 9.28 4.38 -2.35
C ALA A 38 10.18 5.29 -1.51
N LYS A 39 9.57 6.21 -0.76
CA LYS A 39 10.33 7.07 0.16
C LYS A 39 10.87 6.21 1.31
N PRO A 40 12.05 6.53 1.88
CA PRO A 40 12.59 5.79 3.02
C PRO A 40 11.63 5.66 4.21
N GLN A 41 10.76 6.66 4.43
CA GLN A 41 9.78 6.67 5.51
C GLN A 41 8.57 5.75 5.26
N MET A 42 8.44 5.19 4.06
CA MET A 42 7.37 4.24 3.70
C MET A 42 7.82 2.78 3.89
N ASP A 43 9.02 2.56 4.44
CA ASP A 43 9.49 1.22 4.78
C ASP A 43 8.58 0.59 5.85
N ILE A 44 8.27 -0.69 5.67
CA ILE A 44 7.43 -1.48 6.57
C ILE A 44 8.11 -1.63 7.94
N GLY A 45 9.44 -1.59 7.96
CA GLY A 45 10.24 -1.69 9.18
C GLY A 45 10.24 -0.44 10.07
N GLY A 46 9.67 0.69 9.61
CA GLY A 46 9.64 1.92 10.39
C GLY A 46 11.03 2.53 10.64
N ASP A 47 11.26 3.04 11.86
CA ASP A 47 12.56 3.61 12.23
C ASP A 47 13.63 2.49 12.34
N PRO A 48 14.83 2.68 11.75
CA PRO A 48 15.90 1.70 11.84
C PRO A 48 16.33 1.32 13.27
N ILE A 49 16.23 2.25 14.23
CA ILE A 49 16.57 2.01 15.63
C ILE A 49 15.54 1.11 16.29
N ASP A 50 14.25 1.37 16.08
CA ASP A 50 13.17 0.54 16.61
C ASP A 50 13.30 -0.89 16.08
N LYS A 51 13.52 -1.03 14.76
CA LYS A 51 13.78 -2.31 14.13
C LYS A 51 14.98 -3.05 14.73
N TYR A 52 16.09 -2.35 14.97
CA TYR A 52 17.28 -2.95 15.57
C TYR A 52 17.02 -3.46 17.00
N VAL A 53 16.32 -2.66 17.81
CA VAL A 53 16.00 -3.04 19.20
C VAL A 53 15.07 -4.25 19.23
N ASP A 54 14.04 -4.25 18.40
CA ASP A 54 13.13 -5.39 18.28
C ASP A 54 13.87 -6.65 17.86
N ASP A 55 14.68 -6.59 16.80
CA ASP A 55 15.48 -7.72 16.32
C ASP A 55 16.41 -8.27 17.44
N HIS A 56 17.02 -7.39 18.24
CA HIS A 56 17.87 -7.79 19.36
C HIS A 56 17.09 -8.50 20.48
N ILE A 57 15.90 -7.99 20.82
CA ILE A 57 15.03 -8.59 21.84
C ILE A 57 14.53 -9.96 21.38
N TYR A 58 14.03 -10.07 20.15
CA TYR A 58 13.54 -11.34 19.61
C TYR A 58 14.65 -12.37 19.48
N TYR A 59 15.82 -11.98 18.99
CA TYR A 59 16.98 -12.89 18.93
C TYR A 59 17.39 -13.38 20.32
N SER A 60 17.40 -12.50 21.32
CA SER A 60 17.76 -12.88 22.70
C SER A 60 16.77 -13.86 23.33
N LYS A 61 15.50 -13.80 22.91
CA LYS A 61 14.43 -14.67 23.45
C LYS A 61 14.28 -15.98 22.66
N GLU A 62 14.46 -15.91 21.35
CA GLU A 62 14.01 -16.95 20.40
C GLU A 62 15.10 -17.32 19.38
N GLY A 63 16.36 -16.92 19.60
CA GLY A 63 17.47 -17.22 18.70
C GLY A 63 17.69 -18.72 18.47
N SER A 64 17.30 -19.56 19.44
CA SER A 64 17.35 -21.02 19.33
C SER A 64 16.32 -21.62 18.37
N THR A 65 15.27 -20.88 17.99
CA THR A 65 14.25 -21.33 17.02
C THR A 65 14.49 -20.82 15.60
N GLY A 66 15.61 -20.11 15.38
CA GLY A 66 15.92 -19.43 14.13
C GLY A 66 15.48 -17.97 14.18
N GLY A 67 16.46 -17.08 14.36
CA GLY A 67 16.25 -15.62 14.29
C GLY A 67 15.97 -15.13 12.85
N THR A 68 16.02 -13.81 12.65
CA THR A 68 15.66 -13.10 11.40
C THR A 68 16.56 -13.36 10.17
N GLY A 69 17.45 -14.35 10.21
CA GLY A 69 18.41 -14.67 9.14
C GLY A 69 18.39 -16.15 8.71
N VAL A 70 19.23 -16.51 7.75
CA VAL A 70 19.52 -17.89 7.33
C VAL A 70 21.04 -18.10 7.38
N GLY A 71 21.56 -18.72 8.43
CA GLY A 71 22.99 -18.79 8.71
C GLY A 71 23.37 -19.72 9.86
N GLY A 72 23.44 -21.03 9.51
CA GLY A 72 23.89 -22.21 10.27
C GLY A 72 25.19 -22.11 11.06
N GLY A 73 25.14 -22.35 12.38
CA GLY A 73 26.33 -22.33 13.24
C GLY A 73 26.32 -22.96 14.64
N GLY A 74 25.40 -23.88 15.01
CA GLY A 74 25.81 -25.09 15.77
C GLY A 74 25.59 -25.26 17.29
N CYS A 75 24.95 -24.37 18.08
CA CYS A 75 24.76 -24.59 19.54
C CYS A 75 23.43 -24.05 20.14
N GLY A 76 22.65 -23.32 19.35
CA GLY A 76 21.41 -22.64 19.71
C GLY A 76 21.09 -21.59 18.65
N CYS A 77 21.41 -21.96 17.42
CA CYS A 77 21.80 -21.04 16.37
C CYS A 77 20.96 -21.33 15.14
N ASN A 78 20.66 -20.28 14.39
CA ASN A 78 20.44 -20.37 12.97
C ASN A 78 21.49 -21.24 12.30
#